data_AF-A0A8E2ANS8-F1
#
_entry.id   AF-A0A8E2ANS8-F1
#
_cell.length_a   1.000
_cell.length_b   1.000
_cell.length_c   1.000
_cell.angle_alpha   90.00
_cell.angle_beta   90.00
_cell.angle_gamma   90.00
#
_symmetry.space_group_name_H-M   'P 1'
#
loop_
_entity.id
_entity.type
_entity.pdbx_description
1 polymer ?
#
loop_
_entity_poly.entity_id
_entity_poly.type
_entity_poly.pdbx_seq_one_letter_code
_entity_poly.pdbx_strand_id
1 'polypeptide(L)'
;MADELTRIRSLLRPPPIPGTEDWGIPPPSMDPPDPVIESKLVEFLRLKRDPANPKHFNDSLMSNRSFRNPHLYAKLVEFVDVDERATNFPKHIWDPDDVREEWFADRIGMCLALLRRHPLMHTSVICDCAMPLHLLSDKRPDSNTMRYHYFLGVVLTSLWRHCGISVLELKLKLRKPA
;
A
#
# COMPACT_ATOMS: atom_id res chain seq x y z
N MET A 1 4.06 31.11 -4.73
CA MET A 1 5.12 30.07 -4.64
C MET A 1 5.38 29.64 -3.19
N ALA A 2 5.78 30.52 -2.27
CA ALA A 2 6.00 30.14 -0.85
C ALA A 2 4.70 29.76 -0.10
N ASP A 3 3.60 30.44 -0.41
CA ASP A 3 2.28 30.21 0.20
C ASP A 3 1.68 28.83 -0.17
N GLU A 4 1.76 28.46 -1.45
CA GLU A 4 1.26 27.17 -1.95
C GLU A 4 2.02 25.97 -1.34
N LEU A 5 3.34 26.05 -1.26
CA LEU A 5 4.16 24.99 -0.67
C LEU A 5 3.85 24.79 0.82
N THR A 6 3.56 25.89 1.53
CA THR A 6 3.15 25.87 2.93
C THR A 6 1.77 25.22 3.10
N ARG A 7 0.83 25.53 2.20
CA ARG A 7 -0.50 24.94 2.16
C ARG A 7 -0.45 23.43 1.86
N ILE A 8 0.37 23.01 0.90
CA ILE A 8 0.59 21.58 0.59
C ILE A 8 1.16 20.85 1.80
N ARG A 9 2.19 21.40 2.45
CA ARG A 9 2.78 20.80 3.66
C ARG A 9 1.76 20.69 4.79
N SER A 10 0.89 21.67 4.96
CA SER A 10 -0.19 21.62 5.95
C SER A 10 -1.19 20.49 5.67
N LEU A 11 -1.52 20.23 4.40
CA LEU A 11 -2.47 19.18 4.01
C LEU A 11 -1.87 17.77 4.10
N LEU A 12 -0.56 17.65 3.96
CA LEU A 12 0.17 16.37 4.04
C LEU A 12 0.62 16.04 5.47
N ARG A 13 0.50 16.97 6.41
CA ARG A 13 0.85 16.71 7.82
C ARG A 13 -0.17 15.72 8.42
N PRO A 14 0.30 14.64 9.04
CA PRO A 14 -0.59 13.73 9.76
C PRO A 14 -1.28 14.45 10.93
N PRO A 15 -2.43 13.96 11.40
CA PRO A 15 -3.05 14.48 12.62
C PRO A 15 -2.09 14.43 13.82
N PRO A 16 -2.13 15.40 14.74
CA PRO A 16 -1.36 15.35 15.96
C PRO A 16 -1.83 14.21 16.86
N ILE A 17 -0.91 13.59 17.59
CA ILE A 17 -1.19 12.50 18.53
C ILE A 17 -1.42 13.12 19.92
N PRO A 18 -2.56 12.86 20.60
CA PRO A 18 -2.81 13.42 21.94
C PRO A 18 -1.69 13.08 22.93
N GLY A 19 -1.13 14.09 23.58
CA GLY A 19 -0.05 13.92 24.57
C GLY A 19 1.35 13.69 24.00
N THR A 20 1.52 13.71 22.68
CA THR A 20 2.81 13.48 22.02
C THR A 20 3.17 14.67 21.11
N GLU A 21 4.24 15.39 21.45
CA GLU A 21 4.78 16.44 20.60
C GLU A 21 5.50 15.86 19.37
N ASP A 22 5.39 16.53 18.22
CA ASP A 22 6.06 16.20 16.95
C ASP A 22 6.07 14.70 16.58
N TRP A 23 4.94 14.01 16.82
CA TRP A 23 4.80 12.56 16.57
C TRP A 23 5.84 11.68 17.29
N GLY A 24 6.46 12.19 18.36
CA GLY A 24 7.50 11.49 19.10
C GLY A 24 8.84 11.46 18.36
N ILE A 25 9.01 12.29 17.33
CA ILE A 25 10.29 12.46 16.65
C ILE A 25 11.23 13.17 17.63
N PRO A 26 12.41 12.58 17.93
CA PRO A 26 13.35 13.21 18.82
C PRO A 26 13.87 14.52 18.20
N PRO A 27 14.23 15.53 19.01
CA PRO A 27 14.86 16.73 18.50
C PRO A 27 16.16 16.37 17.75
N PRO A 28 16.59 17.21 16.81
CA PRO A 28 17.85 16.98 16.09
C PRO A 28 18.99 16.81 17.09
N SER A 29 19.86 15.84 16.85
CA SER A 29 21.08 15.67 17.65
C SER A 29 21.94 16.92 17.54
N MET A 30 22.48 17.35 18.68
CA MET A 30 23.45 18.45 18.78
C MET A 30 24.90 17.94 18.79
N ASP A 31 25.09 16.61 18.75
CA ASP A 31 26.41 16.01 18.78
C ASP A 31 27.13 16.28 17.44
N PRO A 32 28.45 16.54 17.48
CA PRO A 32 29.22 16.64 16.25
C PRO A 32 29.17 15.31 15.48
N PRO A 33 29.08 15.35 14.14
CA PRO A 33 29.10 14.14 13.34
C PRO A 33 30.43 13.40 13.49
N ASP A 34 30.40 12.08 13.42
CA ASP A 34 31.61 11.25 13.45
C ASP A 34 32.53 11.63 12.26
N PRO A 35 33.78 12.05 12.52
CA PRO A 35 34.70 12.50 11.47
C PRO A 35 35.01 11.41 10.43
N VAL A 36 34.95 10.13 10.82
CA VAL A 36 35.16 9.00 9.90
C VAL A 36 33.99 8.88 8.91
N ILE A 37 32.76 9.05 9.39
CA ILE A 37 31.56 9.01 8.55
C ILE A 37 31.52 10.25 7.65
N GLU A 38 31.81 11.42 8.20
CA GLU A 38 31.87 12.67 7.43
C GLU A 38 32.88 12.57 6.29
N SER A 39 34.10 12.12 6.57
CA SER A 39 35.15 11.94 5.56
C SER A 39 34.71 10.99 4.44
N LYS A 40 34.04 9.87 4.79
CA LYS A 40 33.48 8.95 3.80
C LYS A 40 32.41 9.66 2.96
N LEU A 41 31.47 10.35 3.59
CA LEU A 41 30.39 11.04 2.87
C LEU A 41 30.92 12.09 1.90
N VAL A 42 31.91 12.88 2.32
CA VAL A 42 32.59 13.87 1.48
C VAL A 42 33.20 13.19 0.23
N GLU A 43 33.88 12.05 0.40
CA GLU A 43 34.46 11.32 -0.73
C GLU A 43 33.38 10.74 -1.66
N PHE A 44 32.31 10.15 -1.10
CA PHE A 44 31.17 9.66 -1.89
C PHE A 44 30.51 10.78 -2.70
N LEU A 45 30.36 11.97 -2.10
CA LEU A 45 29.81 13.14 -2.78
C LEU A 45 30.75 13.66 -3.87
N ARG A 46 32.06 13.67 -3.62
CA ARG A 46 33.07 14.05 -4.61
C ARG A 46 32.98 13.16 -5.85
N LEU A 47 32.96 11.84 -5.66
CA LEU A 47 32.83 10.87 -6.75
C LEU A 47 31.50 10.98 -7.51
N LYS A 48 30.41 11.26 -6.80
CA LYS A 48 29.08 11.40 -7.41
C LYS A 48 28.93 12.68 -8.23
N ARG A 49 29.59 13.77 -7.82
CA ARG A 49 29.50 15.11 -8.43
C ARG A 49 30.66 15.43 -9.38
N ASP A 50 31.56 14.48 -9.64
CA ASP A 50 32.68 14.67 -10.56
C ASP A 50 32.13 15.04 -11.97
N PRO A 51 32.52 16.21 -12.52
CA PRO A 51 31.98 16.68 -13.80
C PRO A 51 32.51 15.90 -15.01
N ALA A 52 33.66 15.24 -14.89
CA ALA A 52 34.26 14.50 -16.01
C ALA A 52 33.79 13.04 -16.04
N ASN A 53 33.58 12.43 -14.88
CA ASN A 53 33.13 11.04 -14.77
C ASN A 53 32.25 10.85 -13.52
N PRO A 54 30.97 11.27 -13.57
CA PRO A 54 30.07 11.15 -12.42
C PRO A 54 29.81 9.68 -12.09
N LYS A 55 30.21 9.24 -10.90
CA LYS A 55 30.04 7.85 -10.48
C LYS A 55 28.66 7.62 -9.89
N HIS A 56 27.84 6.83 -10.58
CA HIS A 56 26.56 6.34 -10.05
C HIS A 56 26.74 4.96 -9.41
N PHE A 57 26.71 4.90 -8.08
CA PHE A 57 27.02 3.66 -7.34
C PHE A 57 26.04 2.51 -7.64
N ASN A 58 24.78 2.82 -7.96
CA ASN A 58 23.81 1.77 -8.33
C ASN A 58 24.24 1.07 -9.63
N ASP A 59 24.96 1.75 -10.54
CA ASP A 59 25.39 1.13 -11.79
C ASP A 59 26.51 0.11 -11.51
N SER A 60 27.44 0.49 -10.62
CA SER A 60 28.46 -0.43 -10.11
C SER A 60 27.83 -1.61 -9.38
N LEU A 61 26.81 -1.37 -8.57
CA LEU A 61 26.06 -2.40 -7.85
C LEU A 61 25.38 -3.38 -8.80
N MET A 62 24.68 -2.87 -9.81
CA MET A 62 23.92 -3.67 -10.78
C MET A 62 24.82 -4.42 -11.78
N SER A 63 26.04 -3.94 -12.01
CA SER A 63 27.05 -4.66 -12.81
C SER A 63 27.43 -6.01 -12.19
N ASN A 64 27.33 -6.14 -10.86
CA ASN A 64 27.69 -7.35 -10.14
C ASN A 64 26.66 -8.46 -10.37
N ARG A 65 27.12 -9.63 -10.84
CA ARG A 65 26.26 -10.79 -11.11
C ARG A 65 25.55 -11.32 -9.85
N SER A 66 26.19 -11.22 -8.69
CA SER A 66 25.60 -11.65 -7.41
C SER A 66 24.37 -10.83 -7.04
N PHE A 67 24.35 -9.54 -7.41
CA PHE A 67 23.19 -8.65 -7.19
C PHE A 67 22.00 -8.96 -8.11
N ARG A 68 22.22 -9.75 -9.17
CA ARG A 68 21.17 -10.20 -10.11
C ARG A 68 20.63 -11.60 -9.78
N ASN A 69 21.05 -12.21 -8.67
CA ASN A 69 20.54 -13.51 -8.25
C ASN A 69 19.10 -13.36 -7.72
N PRO A 70 18.10 -14.07 -8.27
CA PRO A 70 16.72 -14.04 -7.76
C PRO A 70 16.60 -14.39 -6.28
N HIS A 71 17.54 -15.18 -5.74
CA HIS A 71 17.58 -15.55 -4.32
C HIS A 71 18.31 -14.55 -3.42
N LEU A 72 18.91 -13.48 -3.97
CA LEU A 72 19.63 -12.49 -3.16
C LEU A 72 18.68 -11.85 -2.15
N TYR A 73 17.50 -11.45 -2.60
CA TYR A 73 16.52 -10.77 -1.75
C TYR A 73 16.13 -11.64 -0.54
N ALA A 74 15.81 -12.91 -0.76
CA ALA A 74 15.49 -13.85 0.33
C ALA A 74 16.62 -13.96 1.36
N LYS A 75 17.88 -14.00 0.91
CA LYS A 75 19.04 -14.02 1.81
C LYS A 75 19.24 -12.71 2.57
N LEU A 76 18.93 -11.57 1.95
CA LEU A 76 19.01 -10.28 2.63
C LEU A 76 17.94 -10.17 3.73
N VAL A 77 16.72 -10.64 3.46
CA VAL A 77 15.64 -10.71 4.46
C VAL A 77 16.04 -11.62 5.63
N GLU A 78 16.55 -12.82 5.33
CA GLU A 78 17.07 -13.76 6.33
C GLU A 78 18.20 -13.14 7.16
N PHE A 79 19.13 -12.42 6.52
CA PHE A 79 20.26 -11.79 7.21
C PHE A 79 19.85 -10.65 8.15
N VAL A 80 18.85 -9.85 7.77
CA VAL A 80 18.37 -8.71 8.57
C VAL A 80 17.29 -9.14 9.57
N ASP A 81 16.87 -10.41 9.55
CA ASP A 81 15.81 -10.97 10.41
C ASP A 81 14.52 -10.14 10.37
N VAL A 82 14.09 -9.79 9.15
CA VAL A 82 12.89 -8.98 8.92
C VAL A 82 11.72 -9.85 8.56
N ASP A 83 10.61 -9.69 9.29
CA ASP A 83 9.32 -10.23 8.88
C ASP A 83 8.67 -9.34 7.80
N GLU A 84 8.64 -9.83 6.57
CA GLU A 84 8.05 -9.13 5.43
C GLU A 84 6.52 -8.99 5.50
N ARG A 85 5.87 -9.77 6.36
CA ARG A 85 4.41 -9.76 6.54
C ARG A 85 4.00 -8.85 7.70
N ALA A 86 4.95 -8.40 8.50
CA ALA A 86 4.69 -7.54 9.65
C ALA A 86 4.01 -6.23 9.23
N THR A 87 3.15 -5.72 10.12
CA THR A 87 2.47 -4.44 9.90
C THR A 87 2.69 -3.52 11.10
N ASN A 88 2.51 -2.22 10.88
CA ASN A 88 2.55 -1.24 11.97
C ASN A 88 1.30 -1.30 12.88
N PHE A 89 0.35 -2.21 12.62
CA PHE A 89 -0.84 -2.37 13.44
C PHE A 89 -0.60 -3.40 14.55
N PRO A 90 -1.16 -3.19 15.76
CA PRO A 90 -1.21 -4.22 16.78
C PRO A 90 -1.89 -5.49 16.25
N LYS A 91 -1.37 -6.66 16.61
CA LYS A 91 -1.91 -7.97 16.16
C LYS A 91 -3.39 -8.18 16.48
N HIS A 92 -3.90 -7.59 17.57
CA HIS A 92 -5.33 -7.66 17.91
C HIS A 92 -6.24 -6.89 16.93
N ILE A 93 -5.69 -5.92 16.18
CA ILE A 93 -6.39 -5.18 15.13
C ILE A 93 -6.21 -5.90 13.79
N TRP A 94 -4.97 -6.32 13.50
CA TRP A 94 -4.63 -7.01 12.28
C TRP A 94 -3.46 -7.96 12.52
N ASP A 95 -3.71 -9.26 12.42
CA ASP A 95 -2.67 -10.29 12.43
C ASP A 95 -2.46 -10.81 11.00
N PRO A 96 -1.30 -10.54 10.37
CA PRO A 96 -1.02 -11.04 9.03
C PRO A 96 -0.95 -12.57 8.95
N ASP A 97 -0.84 -13.26 10.09
CA ASP A 97 -0.76 -14.72 10.14
C ASP A 97 -2.12 -15.39 10.44
N ASP A 98 -3.16 -14.63 10.76
CA ASP A 98 -4.54 -15.11 10.94
C ASP A 98 -5.24 -15.33 9.60
N VAL A 99 -4.64 -16.19 8.75
CA VAL A 99 -5.20 -16.55 7.45
C VAL A 99 -6.17 -17.73 7.63
N ARG A 100 -7.46 -17.44 7.52
CA ARG A 100 -8.53 -18.45 7.62
C ARG A 100 -8.66 -19.29 6.34
N GLU A 101 -9.10 -20.54 6.48
CA GLU A 101 -9.16 -21.48 5.35
C GLU A 101 -10.09 -21.00 4.23
N GLU A 102 -11.22 -20.42 4.59
CA GLU A 102 -12.20 -19.86 3.65
C GLU A 102 -11.66 -18.70 2.80
N TRP A 103 -10.53 -18.09 3.19
CA TRP A 103 -9.90 -17.00 2.45
C TRP A 103 -8.96 -17.49 1.34
N PHE A 104 -8.66 -18.80 1.28
CA PHE A 104 -7.89 -19.35 0.17
C PHE A 104 -8.69 -19.26 -1.14
N ALA A 105 -7.99 -18.96 -2.24
CA ALA A 105 -8.59 -18.73 -3.56
C ALA A 105 -9.51 -19.89 -3.99
N ASP A 106 -9.14 -21.13 -3.68
CA ASP A 106 -9.95 -22.32 -3.99
C ASP A 106 -11.29 -22.33 -3.25
N ARG A 107 -11.29 -21.98 -1.96
CA ARG A 107 -12.49 -21.94 -1.11
C ARG A 107 -13.41 -20.77 -1.51
N ILE A 108 -12.83 -19.61 -1.79
CA ILE A 108 -13.56 -18.46 -2.35
C ILE A 108 -14.19 -18.83 -3.70
N GLY A 109 -13.43 -19.47 -4.58
CA GLY A 109 -13.90 -19.90 -5.90
C GLY A 109 -15.08 -20.88 -5.83
N MET A 110 -15.03 -21.84 -4.90
CA MET A 110 -16.14 -22.78 -4.65
C MET A 110 -17.39 -22.08 -4.15
N CYS A 111 -17.28 -21.17 -3.17
CA CYS A 111 -18.42 -20.40 -2.67
C CYS A 111 -19.06 -19.54 -3.77
N LEU A 112 -18.25 -18.86 -4.58
CA LEU A 112 -18.75 -18.06 -5.70
C LEU A 112 -19.44 -18.92 -6.78
N ALA A 113 -18.93 -20.13 -7.05
CA ALA A 113 -19.55 -21.05 -7.99
C ALA A 113 -20.90 -21.60 -7.48
N LEU A 114 -21.02 -21.83 -6.17
CA LEU A 114 -22.27 -22.27 -5.53
C LEU A 114 -23.32 -21.16 -5.51
N LEU A 115 -22.93 -19.93 -5.18
CA LEU A 115 -23.80 -18.75 -5.22
C LEU A 115 -24.36 -18.47 -6.62
N ARG A 116 -23.61 -18.80 -7.68
CA ARG A 116 -24.06 -18.65 -9.08
C ARG A 116 -25.01 -19.74 -9.57
N ARG A 117 -25.18 -20.84 -8.82
CA ARG A 117 -25.98 -22.00 -9.22
C ARG A 117 -27.31 -22.15 -8.48
N HIS A 118 -27.59 -21.32 -7.47
CA HIS A 118 -28.85 -21.39 -6.72
C HIS A 118 -29.92 -20.42 -7.29
N PRO A 119 -31.11 -20.89 -7.71
CA PRO A 119 -32.16 -20.03 -8.27
C PRO A 119 -32.99 -19.28 -7.21
N LEU A 120 -32.79 -19.54 -5.92
CA LEU A 120 -33.54 -18.92 -4.83
C LEU A 120 -32.65 -18.66 -3.60
N MET A 121 -31.82 -17.63 -3.65
CA MET A 121 -31.23 -16.99 -2.47
C MET A 121 -31.19 -15.47 -2.72
N HIS A 122 -32.37 -14.89 -2.92
CA HIS A 122 -32.55 -13.47 -2.61
C HIS A 122 -32.62 -13.39 -1.08
N THR A 123 -31.64 -12.71 -0.47
CA THR A 123 -31.66 -12.20 0.91
C THR A 123 -31.84 -13.23 2.04
N SER A 124 -30.76 -13.88 2.50
CA SER A 124 -30.61 -14.17 3.95
C SER A 124 -29.30 -14.83 4.37
N VAL A 125 -28.52 -15.46 3.49
CA VAL A 125 -27.18 -15.94 3.88
C VAL A 125 -26.13 -14.91 3.49
N ILE A 126 -26.15 -13.80 4.21
CA ILE A 126 -24.94 -12.99 4.35
C ILE A 126 -24.01 -13.86 5.20
N CYS A 127 -23.00 -14.45 4.55
CA CYS A 127 -21.78 -14.91 5.21
C CYS A 127 -21.44 -13.86 6.27
N ASP A 128 -21.29 -14.24 7.55
CA ASP A 128 -20.82 -13.35 8.64
C ASP A 128 -19.44 -12.70 8.37
N CYS A 129 -18.91 -12.96 7.19
CA CYS A 129 -17.73 -12.45 6.52
C CYS A 129 -17.93 -11.05 5.90
N ALA A 130 -19.14 -10.47 5.97
CA ALA A 130 -19.41 -9.14 5.45
C ALA A 130 -18.68 -8.07 6.27
N MET A 131 -17.41 -7.84 5.93
CA MET A 131 -16.66 -6.67 6.36
C MET A 131 -17.50 -5.42 6.01
N PRO A 132 -17.86 -4.59 6.99
CA PRO A 132 -18.79 -3.51 6.74
C PRO A 132 -18.15 -2.49 5.79
N LEU A 133 -18.86 -2.21 4.69
CA LEU A 133 -18.43 -1.41 3.53
C LEU A 133 -17.89 0.01 3.87
N HIS A 134 -18.08 0.48 5.11
CA HIS A 134 -17.55 1.74 5.60
C HIS A 134 -16.02 1.78 5.74
N LEU A 135 -15.34 0.61 5.82
CA LEU A 135 -13.87 0.51 5.92
C LEU A 135 -13.14 0.65 4.57
N LEU A 136 -13.85 0.64 3.44
CA LEU A 136 -13.28 0.72 2.09
C LEU A 136 -13.21 2.16 1.52
N SER A 137 -13.76 3.15 2.22
CA SER A 137 -13.86 4.53 1.69
C SER A 137 -12.65 5.43 1.94
N ASP A 138 -11.63 5.00 2.68
CA ASP A 138 -10.58 5.93 3.16
C ASP A 138 -9.13 5.58 2.76
N LYS A 139 -8.94 5.03 1.56
CA LYS A 139 -7.59 4.82 1.01
C LYS A 139 -7.49 5.46 -0.37
N ARG A 140 -6.73 6.55 -0.44
CA ARG A 140 -6.25 7.17 -1.69
C ARG A 140 -5.51 6.10 -2.52
N PRO A 141 -5.71 6.04 -3.84
CA PRO A 141 -5.11 5.01 -4.68
C PRO A 141 -3.61 5.23 -4.85
N ASP A 142 -2.82 4.23 -4.45
CA ASP A 142 -1.42 4.05 -4.80
C ASP A 142 -1.27 3.01 -5.93
N SER A 143 -0.06 2.89 -6.47
CA SER A 143 0.27 2.27 -7.77
C SER A 143 -0.11 0.78 -7.92
N ASN A 144 -0.66 0.14 -6.91
CA ASN A 144 -1.22 -1.22 -6.99
C ASN A 144 -2.69 -1.27 -7.45
N THR A 145 -3.23 -0.13 -7.89
CA THR A 145 -4.62 0.06 -8.37
C THR A 145 -4.99 -0.80 -9.61
N MET A 146 -4.03 -1.49 -10.23
CA MET A 146 -4.30 -2.44 -11.33
C MET A 146 -5.15 -3.65 -10.93
N ARG A 147 -5.26 -4.00 -9.63
CA ARG A 147 -6.14 -5.10 -9.19
C ARG A 147 -7.57 -4.66 -8.86
N TYR A 148 -7.78 -3.41 -8.45
CA TYR A 148 -9.12 -2.92 -8.11
C TYR A 148 -9.98 -2.60 -9.33
N HIS A 149 -9.38 -2.20 -10.47
CA HIS A 149 -10.12 -1.99 -11.71
C HIS A 149 -10.70 -3.29 -12.30
N TYR A 150 -10.06 -4.43 -12.06
CA TYR A 150 -10.65 -5.73 -12.44
C TYR A 150 -11.89 -6.03 -11.59
N PHE A 151 -11.83 -5.76 -10.28
CA PHE A 151 -12.95 -6.07 -9.40
C PHE A 151 -14.15 -5.14 -9.64
N LEU A 152 -13.93 -3.82 -9.76
CA LEU A 152 -15.00 -2.86 -10.05
C LEU A 152 -15.55 -3.02 -11.48
N GLY A 153 -14.68 -3.33 -12.45
CA GLY A 153 -15.06 -3.54 -13.85
C GLY A 153 -15.91 -4.79 -14.08
N VAL A 154 -15.62 -5.89 -13.38
CA VAL A 154 -16.39 -7.14 -13.46
C VAL A 154 -17.76 -7.00 -12.78
N VAL A 155 -17.84 -6.24 -11.69
CA VAL A 155 -19.10 -5.96 -10.98
C VAL A 155 -20.01 -5.02 -11.80
N LEU A 156 -19.46 -3.94 -12.37
CA LEU A 156 -20.23 -2.98 -13.17
C LEU A 156 -20.71 -3.55 -14.51
N THR A 157 -19.90 -4.39 -15.17
CA THR A 157 -20.31 -5.06 -16.42
C THR A 157 -21.36 -6.15 -16.19
N SER A 158 -21.35 -6.82 -15.03
CA SER A 158 -22.39 -7.78 -14.65
C SER A 158 -23.73 -7.09 -14.32
N LEU A 159 -23.70 -5.93 -13.67
CA LEU A 159 -24.89 -5.11 -13.39
C LEU A 159 -25.57 -4.59 -14.67
N TRP A 160 -24.79 -4.20 -15.69
CA TRP A 160 -25.31 -3.74 -16.98
C TRP A 160 -26.05 -4.85 -17.75
N ARG A 161 -25.55 -6.10 -17.70
CA ARG A 161 -26.16 -7.25 -18.40
C ARG A 161 -27.39 -7.85 -17.73
N HIS A 162 -27.62 -7.61 -16.44
CA HIS A 162 -28.73 -8.24 -15.71
C HIS A 162 -29.87 -7.30 -15.31
N CYS A 163 -29.62 -5.99 -15.14
CA CYS A 163 -30.68 -5.08 -14.68
C CYS A 163 -31.09 -3.98 -15.69
N GLY A 164 -30.41 -3.85 -16.83
CA GLY A 164 -30.78 -2.83 -17.85
C GLY A 164 -30.65 -1.37 -17.37
N ILE A 165 -30.04 -1.14 -16.22
CA ILE A 165 -29.84 0.20 -15.65
C ILE A 165 -28.69 0.86 -16.43
N SER A 166 -29.00 1.93 -17.16
CA SER A 166 -27.97 2.70 -17.86
C SER A 166 -27.05 3.38 -16.84
N VAL A 167 -25.78 3.58 -17.21
CA VAL A 167 -24.78 4.29 -16.38
C VAL A 167 -25.26 5.69 -15.95
N LEU A 168 -26.22 6.27 -16.68
CA LEU A 168 -26.82 7.56 -16.38
C LEU A 168 -27.79 7.53 -15.17
N GLU A 169 -28.54 6.43 -15.00
CA GLU A 169 -29.46 6.20 -13.89
C GLU A 169 -28.71 5.98 -12.56
N LEU A 170 -27.57 5.28 -12.62
CA LEU A 170 -26.70 5.07 -11.46
C LEU A 170 -26.04 6.38 -11.00
N LYS A 171 -25.62 7.24 -11.96
CA LYS A 171 -25.08 8.58 -11.67
C LYS A 171 -26.11 9.51 -11.05
N LEU A 172 -27.40 9.36 -11.38
CA LEU A 172 -28.48 10.13 -10.77
C LEU A 172 -28.80 9.64 -9.34
N LYS A 173 -28.81 8.32 -9.09
CA LYS A 173 -29.03 7.77 -7.74
C LYS A 173 -27.86 8.04 -6.76
N LEU A 174 -26.63 8.14 -7.27
CA LEU A 174 -25.43 8.42 -6.46
C LEU A 174 -25.18 9.91 -6.23
N ARG A 175 -25.99 10.80 -6.82
CA ARG A 175 -25.95 12.23 -6.52
C ARG A 175 -26.63 12.44 -5.18
N LYS A 176 -25.84 12.69 -4.13
CA LYS A 176 -26.37 13.08 -2.81
C LYS A 176 -27.33 14.28 -2.98
N PRO A 177 -28.49 14.30 -2.31
CA PRO A 177 -29.27 15.54 -2.23
C PRO A 177 -28.42 16.63 -1.55
N ALA A 178 -28.60 17.86 -2.01
CA ALA A 178 -27.91 19.06 -1.50
C ALA A 178 -28.19 19.31 -0.02
#